data_AF-A0A0S4RAE2-F1
#
_entry.id   AF-A0A0S4RAE2-F1
#
_cell.length_a   1.000
_cell.length_b   1.000
_cell.length_c   1.000
_cell.angle_alpha   90.00
_cell.angle_beta   90.00
_cell.angle_gamma   90.00
#
_symmetry.space_group_name_H-M   'P 1'
#
loop_
_entity.id
_entity.type
_entity.pdbx_description
1 polymer ?
#
loop_
_entity_poly.entity_id
_entity_poly.type
_entity_poly.pdbx_seq_one_letter_code
_entity_poly.pdbx_strand_id
1 'polypeptide(L)' 'MIYQTKVIKPKIPNELLEVPQIDINRTFETNTDISIFMLDVYEAYEKCKINLKGVSKYNE' A
#
# COMPACT_ATOMS: atom_id res chain seq x y z
N MET A 1 25.65 0.50 -34.59
CA MET A 1 24.26 0.74 -34.15
C MET A 1 24.19 0.47 -32.66
N ILE A 2 23.89 1.48 -31.84
CA ILE A 2 23.76 1.32 -30.39
C ILE A 2 22.30 0.97 -30.11
N TYR A 3 22.03 -0.26 -29.70
CA TYR A 3 20.70 -0.67 -29.25
C TYR A 3 20.48 -0.14 -27.84
N GLN A 4 19.70 0.94 -27.71
CA GLN A 4 19.19 1.37 -26.41
C GLN A 4 18.04 0.43 -26.01
N THR A 5 18.33 -0.52 -25.13
CA THR A 5 17.31 -1.36 -24.50
C THR A 5 16.48 -0.49 -23.56
N LYS A 6 15.26 -0.12 -23.98
CA LYS A 6 14.28 0.50 -23.07
C LYS A 6 13.93 -0.52 -21.99
N VAL A 7 14.38 -0.28 -20.76
CA VAL A 7 13.89 -1.00 -19.59
C VAL A 7 12.48 -0.50 -19.31
N ILE A 8 11.48 -1.24 -19.79
CA ILE A 8 10.09 -1.00 -19.42
C ILE A 8 9.94 -1.61 -18.02
N LYS A 9 9.99 -0.76 -16.97
CA LYS A 9 9.63 -1.22 -15.63
C LYS A 9 8.15 -1.61 -15.67
N PRO A 10 7.77 -2.86 -15.34
CA PRO A 10 6.37 -3.20 -15.18
C PRO A 10 5.80 -2.30 -14.09
N LYS A 11 4.91 -1.39 -14.50
CA LYS A 11 4.19 -0.52 -13.59
C LYS A 11 2.93 -1.30 -13.21
N ILE A 12 2.87 -1.78 -11.97
CA ILE A 12 1.67 -2.46 -11.46
C ILE A 12 0.48 -1.51 -11.69
N PRO A 13 -0.59 -1.94 -12.35
CA PRO A 13 -1.77 -1.12 -12.55
C PRO A 13 -2.24 -0.54 -11.20
N ASN A 14 -2.45 0.78 -11.13
CA ASN A 14 -2.92 1.45 -9.92
C ASN A 14 -4.26 0.87 -9.42
N GLU A 15 -5.05 0.28 -10.31
CA GLU A 15 -6.31 -0.41 -10.04
C GLU A 15 -6.16 -1.62 -9.10
N LEU A 16 -4.94 -2.17 -8.98
CA LEU A 16 -4.62 -3.31 -8.13
C LEU A 16 -3.99 -2.90 -6.79
N LEU A 17 -3.82 -1.60 -6.55
CA LEU A 17 -3.14 -1.06 -5.38
C LEU A 17 -4.07 -0.14 -4.59
N GLU A 18 -4.57 -0.64 -3.46
CA GLU A 18 -5.21 0.21 -2.46
C GLU A 18 -4.14 0.92 -1.63
N VAL A 19 -4.10 2.25 -1.69
CA VAL A 19 -3.14 3.03 -0.91
C VAL A 19 -3.67 3.16 0.53
N PRO A 20 -3.01 2.56 1.54
CA PRO A 20 -3.39 2.77 2.92
C PRO A 20 -3.23 4.25 3.30
N GLN A 21 -4.22 4.82 3.98
CA GLN A 21 -4.18 6.18 4.50
C GLN A 21 -4.07 6.09 6.02
N ILE A 22 -2.96 6.56 6.57
CA ILE A 22 -2.76 6.67 8.03
C ILE A 22 -2.38 8.12 8.30
N ASP A 23 -3.13 8.79 9.18
CA ASP A 23 -2.76 10.12 9.65
C ASP A 23 -1.64 10.00 10.70
N ILE A 24 -0.43 10.33 10.27
CA ILE A 24 0.77 10.31 11.13
C ILE A 24 0.88 11.53 12.04
N ASN A 25 0.10 12.59 11.80
CA ASN A 25 0.10 13.80 12.61
C ASN A 25 -1.04 13.81 13.64
N ARG A 26 -1.70 12.67 13.83
CA ARG A 26 -2.80 12.51 14.79
C ARG A 26 -2.33 12.80 16.21
N THR A 27 -3.12 13.59 16.93
CA THR A 27 -2.94 13.80 18.36
C THR A 27 -3.75 12.76 19.15
N PHE A 28 -3.15 12.22 20.22
CA PHE A 28 -3.77 11.23 21.09
C PHE A 28 -4.08 11.85 22.45
N GLU A 29 -5.35 11.98 22.78
CA GLU A 29 -5.79 12.56 24.07
C GLU A 29 -6.36 11.48 25.00
N THR A 30 -6.88 10.39 24.44
CA THR A 30 -7.55 9.31 25.16
C THR A 30 -7.12 7.93 24.69
N ASN A 31 -7.38 6.91 25.52
CA ASN A 31 -7.21 5.50 25.13
C ASN A 31 -8.12 5.10 23.95
N THR A 32 -9.24 5.81 23.77
CA THR A 32 -10.13 5.62 22.63
C THR A 32 -9.44 6.04 21.34
N ASP A 33 -8.71 7.17 21.33
CA ASP A 33 -7.98 7.64 20.15
C ASP A 33 -6.89 6.66 19.72
N ILE A 34 -6.20 6.08 20.69
CA ILE A 34 -5.21 5.02 20.46
C ILE A 34 -5.89 3.79 19.84
N SER A 35 -7.04 3.38 20.38
CA SER A 35 -7.79 2.22 19.87
C SER A 35 -8.27 2.45 18.43
N ILE A 36 -8.76 3.66 18.11
CA ILE A 36 -9.17 4.02 16.75
C ILE A 36 -7.96 4.00 15.80
N PHE A 37 -6.82 4.56 16.21
CA PHE A 37 -5.61 4.50 15.40
C PHE A 37 -5.13 3.06 15.15
N MET A 38 -5.25 2.18 16.14
CA MET A 38 -4.93 0.75 15.94
C MET A 38 -5.85 0.08 14.92
N LEU A 39 -7.13 0.49 14.84
CA LEU A 39 -8.05 0.04 13.79
C LEU A 39 -7.60 0.55 12.41
N ASP A 40 -7.23 1.83 12.30
CA ASP A 40 -6.74 2.42 11.04
C ASP A 40 -5.47 1.69 10.54
N VAL A 41 -4.56 1.35 11.46
CA VAL A 41 -3.35 0.55 11.15
C VAL A 41 -3.71 -0.86 10.68
N TYR A 42 -4.70 -1.50 11.31
CA TYR A 42 -5.14 -2.84 10.91
C TYR A 42 -5.80 -2.83 9.52
N GLU A 43 -6.65 -1.83 9.24
CA GLU A 43 -7.26 -1.65 7.92
C GLU A 43 -6.19 -1.43 6.84
N ALA A 44 -5.21 -0.56 7.12
CA ALA A 44 -4.08 -0.32 6.25
C ALA A 44 -3.27 -1.60 5.96
N TYR A 45 -3.06 -2.45 6.98
CA TYR A 45 -2.39 -3.73 6.80
C TYR A 45 -3.14 -4.67 5.86
N GLU A 46 -4.47 -4.81 5.98
CA GLU A 46 -5.25 -5.65 5.07
C GLU A 46 -5.20 -5.14 3.63
N LYS A 47 -5.20 -3.82 3.42
CA LYS A 47 -4.99 -3.21 2.09
C LYS A 47 -3.62 -3.56 1.51
N CYS A 48 -2.55 -3.46 2.31
CA CYS A 48 -1.21 -3.89 1.91
C CYS A 48 -1.15 -5.37 1.52
N LYS A 49 -1.85 -6.24 2.25
CA LYS A 49 -1.92 -7.67 1.96
C LYS A 49 -2.67 -7.98 0.67
N ILE A 50 -3.72 -7.23 0.35
CA ILE A 50 -4.39 -7.30 -0.96
C ILE A 50 -3.42 -6.89 -2.07
N ASN A 51 -2.71 -5.79 -1.89
CA ASN A 51 -1.73 -5.31 -2.87
C ASN A 51 -0.63 -6.35 -3.12
N LEU A 52 -0.08 -6.94 -2.07
CA LEU A 52 0.95 -7.99 -2.19
C LEU A 52 0.45 -9.20 -2.98
N LYS A 53 -0.81 -9.62 -2.78
CA LYS A 53 -1.44 -10.66 -3.61
C LYS A 53 -1.65 -10.23 -5.06
N GLY A 54 -1.96 -8.95 -5.30
CA GLY A 54 -2.05 -8.39 -6.64
C GLY A 54 -0.72 -8.43 -7.37
N VAL A 55 0.36 -8.06 -6.69
CA VAL A 55 1.74 -8.12 -7.22
C VAL A 55 2.20 -9.55 -7.46
N SER A 56 1.91 -10.48 -6.55
CA SER A 56 2.31 -11.88 -6.72
C SER A 56 1.70 -12.50 -7.97
N LYS A 57 0.43 -12.19 -8.28
CA LYS A 57 -0.25 -12.66 -9.49
C LYS A 57 0.28 -12.06 -10.80
N TYR A 58 0.94 -10.91 -10.74
CA TYR A 58 1.54 -10.27 -11.93
C TYR A 58 2.96 -10.79 -12.21
N ASN A 59 3.61 -11.37 -11.21
CA ASN A 59 4.96 -11.94 -11.33
C ASN A 59 4.97 -13.41 -11.78
N GLU A 60 3.80 -14.06 -11.91
CA GLU A 60 3.62 -15.37 -12.53
C GLU A 60 3.37 -15.22 -14.04
#